data_AF-A0A0P4XP01-F1
#
_entry.id   AF-A0A0P4XP01-F1
#
_cell.length_a   1.000
_cell.length_b   1.000
_cell.length_c   1.000
_cell.angle_alpha   90.00
_cell.angle_beta   90.00
_cell.angle_gamma   90.00
#
_symmetry.space_group_name_H-M   'P 1'
#
loop_
_entity.id
_entity.type
_entity.pdbx_description
1 polymer ?
#
loop_
_entity_poly.entity_id
_entity_poly.type
_entity_poly.pdbx_seq_one_letter_code
_entity_poly.pdbx_strand_id
1 'polypeptide(L)'
;MNIELEELPIFPRNANENARGERKESRTENGMAGLLPVLSARRCDRRESCVEKGVSHILEKVPPAPSANRVERKESRLENGTPNITGSVSPLHSRVFGMRERASRQLQNTASVNGSKPITEPIAVALRRIVFGQCPAPIKAEYFSRGPGLVFREAERDLGYALMVSHAAGLPIANSLMMALQTHILRILLFDVRPSRVYQPDPLKPSFSMQQEALCTAITDIIWTAGGCHYGVLCLPHPIHIHVEESDHFNADGVTEKLNILECHDREELQYFVRRNLFLFQQDPGPALLLLIYSAVLARGIDRIAEDMGTRWITGTNSYLSSLINYSGDISFSALNLILSGRAASYLHNGTHFQEDKDKIMIDQHGIQARSPIGLLLWMRTEEKTAAYKLGSRLKTPVYPIWLIIASEQSGVLFSDDRDLLRDYRSEIRFELHYHTSSHNQLTPAVLVIRTKLPLEVPEEDVALPTLDKIIRTKWSGARVSWNGLTPFL
;
A
#
# COMPACT_ATOMS: atom_id res chain seq x y z
N MET A 1 36.55 27.90 -3.66
CA MET A 1 37.44 26.74 -3.44
C MET A 1 36.52 25.53 -3.41
N ASN A 2 36.53 24.79 -4.51
CA ASN A 2 35.64 23.67 -4.81
C ASN A 2 35.97 22.47 -3.92
N ILE A 3 34.96 21.73 -3.46
CA ILE A 3 35.11 20.34 -3.01
C ILE A 3 34.05 19.53 -3.74
N GLU A 4 34.54 18.52 -4.44
CA GLU A 4 33.87 17.67 -5.42
C GLU A 4 32.88 16.70 -4.76
N LEU A 5 31.79 16.42 -5.48
CA LEU A 5 30.83 15.35 -5.22
C LEU A 5 31.41 14.04 -5.75
N GLU A 6 31.56 13.04 -4.87
CA GLU A 6 31.99 11.69 -5.24
C GLU A 6 30.98 10.99 -6.17
N GLU A 7 31.55 10.37 -7.21
CA GLU A 7 30.90 9.64 -8.29
C GLU A 7 30.39 8.26 -7.84
N LEU A 8 29.25 7.85 -8.41
CA LEU A 8 28.76 6.46 -8.39
C LEU A 8 29.52 5.60 -9.41
N PRO A 9 29.60 4.26 -9.22
CA PRO A 9 30.56 3.42 -9.92
C PRO A 9 30.28 3.29 -11.43
N ILE A 10 31.33 3.57 -12.19
CA ILE A 10 31.46 3.39 -13.63
C ILE A 10 31.47 1.89 -13.97
N PHE A 11 30.52 1.43 -14.80
CA PHE A 11 30.66 0.16 -15.54
C PHE A 11 31.33 0.43 -16.90
N PRO A 12 32.22 -0.45 -17.38
CA PRO A 12 33.06 -0.16 -18.53
C PRO A 12 32.27 -0.20 -19.84
N ARG A 13 32.48 0.84 -20.66
CA ARG A 13 32.19 0.84 -22.10
C ARG A 13 33.11 -0.15 -22.79
N ASN A 14 32.55 -1.12 -23.51
CA ASN A 14 33.24 -1.70 -24.65
C ASN A 14 32.63 -1.13 -25.93
N ALA A 15 33.37 -0.22 -26.55
CA ALA A 15 33.25 0.08 -27.96
C ALA A 15 34.17 -0.89 -28.72
N ASN A 16 33.63 -1.62 -29.69
CA ASN A 16 34.33 -1.75 -30.96
C ASN A 16 33.34 -2.00 -32.10
N GLU A 17 33.70 -1.41 -33.22
CA GLU A 17 32.88 -1.05 -34.35
C GLU A 17 32.70 -2.18 -35.38
N ASN A 18 31.65 -2.01 -36.20
CA ASN A 18 31.58 -2.30 -37.64
C ASN A 18 32.03 -3.68 -38.15
N ALA A 19 31.04 -4.47 -38.58
CA ALA A 19 31.15 -5.19 -39.85
C ALA A 19 29.77 -5.28 -40.53
N ARG A 20 29.67 -4.60 -41.68
CA ARG A 20 28.66 -4.84 -42.73
C ARG A 20 28.83 -6.26 -43.28
N GLY A 21 27.71 -6.96 -43.52
CA GLY A 21 27.69 -8.21 -44.26
C GLY A 21 26.27 -8.61 -44.64
N GLU A 22 25.98 -8.53 -45.94
CA GLU A 22 24.69 -8.83 -46.56
C GLU A 22 24.33 -10.33 -46.56
N ARG A 23 23.01 -10.59 -46.59
CA ARG A 23 22.28 -11.70 -47.25
C ARG A 23 22.73 -13.16 -47.01
N LYS A 24 21.80 -14.01 -46.53
CA LYS A 24 21.01 -14.95 -47.37
C LYS A 24 20.02 -15.79 -46.55
N GLU A 25 18.87 -16.03 -47.16
CA GLU A 25 17.90 -17.06 -46.80
C GLU A 25 18.54 -18.44 -46.67
N SER A 26 18.04 -19.26 -45.76
CA SER A 26 17.75 -20.66 -46.08
C SER A 26 16.68 -21.22 -45.13
N ARG A 27 15.59 -21.67 -45.75
CA ARG A 27 14.65 -22.64 -45.21
C ARG A 27 15.39 -23.96 -44.96
N THR A 28 15.05 -24.65 -43.89
CA THR A 28 14.97 -26.11 -43.90
C THR A 28 13.95 -26.57 -42.86
N GLU A 29 12.95 -27.27 -43.38
CA GLU A 29 11.95 -28.05 -42.66
C GLU A 29 12.55 -29.37 -42.15
N ASN A 30 11.72 -30.08 -41.37
CA ASN A 30 11.84 -31.43 -40.78
C ASN A 30 12.22 -31.39 -39.29
N GLY A 31 11.45 -31.93 -38.34
CA GLY A 31 10.27 -32.79 -38.43
C GLY A 31 10.29 -33.77 -37.25
N MET A 32 9.10 -34.05 -36.71
CA MET A 32 8.70 -35.13 -35.80
C MET A 32 8.91 -35.03 -34.27
N ALA A 33 7.76 -34.80 -33.62
CA ALA A 33 7.03 -35.75 -32.76
C ALA A 33 7.56 -36.09 -31.36
N GLY A 34 6.76 -35.67 -30.35
CA GLY A 34 6.72 -36.23 -28.99
C GLY A 34 5.42 -35.81 -28.31
N LEU A 35 4.45 -36.72 -28.26
CA LEU A 35 3.09 -36.56 -27.71
C LEU A 35 3.04 -36.72 -26.18
N LEU A 36 2.33 -35.78 -25.53
CA LEU A 36 1.41 -35.90 -24.37
C LEU A 36 1.93 -36.30 -22.96
N PRO A 37 1.16 -36.06 -21.86
CA PRO A 37 -0.13 -35.37 -21.76
C PRO A 37 -0.24 -34.24 -20.72
N VAL A 38 -1.29 -33.47 -20.96
CA VAL A 38 -2.00 -32.51 -20.11
C VAL A 38 -2.50 -33.16 -18.81
N LEU A 39 -2.26 -32.51 -17.67
CA LEU A 39 -3.00 -32.74 -16.43
C LEU A 39 -3.76 -31.46 -16.04
N SER A 40 -5.07 -31.52 -16.30
CA SER A 40 -6.07 -30.55 -15.86
C SER A 40 -6.43 -30.79 -14.39
N ALA A 41 -6.26 -29.78 -13.54
CA ALA A 41 -6.78 -29.78 -12.17
C ALA A 41 -8.04 -28.90 -12.05
N ARG A 42 -9.17 -29.59 -12.21
CA ARG A 42 -10.47 -29.45 -11.52
C ARG A 42 -10.90 -28.06 -11.03
N ARG A 43 -11.85 -27.48 -11.77
CA ARG A 43 -12.92 -26.61 -11.25
C ARG A 43 -13.81 -27.40 -10.30
N CYS A 44 -14.12 -26.81 -9.14
CA CYS A 44 -15.18 -27.25 -8.25
C CYS A 44 -16.46 -26.48 -8.58
N ASP A 45 -17.32 -27.08 -9.40
CA ASP A 45 -18.71 -26.64 -9.58
C ASP A 45 -19.55 -27.17 -8.40
N ARG A 46 -20.10 -26.27 -7.58
CA ARG A 46 -21.18 -26.61 -6.65
C ARG A 46 -22.51 -26.36 -7.35
N ARG A 47 -23.20 -27.47 -7.61
CA ARG A 47 -24.57 -27.52 -8.13
C ARG A 47 -25.57 -26.93 -7.16
N GLU A 48 -26.45 -26.13 -7.72
CA GLU A 48 -27.75 -25.74 -7.20
C GLU A 48 -28.65 -26.99 -7.03
N SER A 49 -29.45 -27.00 -5.96
CA SER A 49 -30.64 -27.84 -5.90
C SER A 49 -31.82 -27.00 -5.44
N CYS A 50 -32.67 -26.65 -6.41
CA CYS A 50 -34.01 -26.12 -6.19
C CYS A 50 -34.89 -27.20 -5.54
N VAL A 51 -35.65 -26.83 -4.52
CA VAL A 51 -36.87 -27.53 -4.11
C VAL A 51 -37.95 -26.47 -3.90
N GLU A 52 -38.86 -26.38 -4.87
CA GLU A 52 -40.14 -25.69 -4.75
C GLU A 52 -41.17 -26.60 -4.06
N LYS A 53 -41.82 -26.09 -3.01
CA LYS A 53 -43.25 -26.26 -2.63
C LYS A 53 -43.51 -25.12 -1.64
N GLY A 54 -44.59 -24.35 -1.60
CA GLY A 54 -45.95 -24.41 -2.12
C GLY A 54 -46.76 -23.46 -1.22
N VAL A 55 -47.72 -22.72 -1.79
CA VAL A 55 -48.38 -21.52 -1.29
C VAL A 55 -49.40 -21.75 -0.16
N SER A 56 -49.56 -20.78 0.77
CA SER A 56 -50.89 -20.36 1.27
C SER A 56 -50.85 -19.01 2.02
N HIS A 57 -51.64 -18.05 1.54
CA HIS A 57 -51.99 -16.77 2.16
C HIS A 57 -53.03 -16.93 3.28
N ILE A 58 -52.91 -16.19 4.40
CA ILE A 58 -54.04 -15.66 5.19
C ILE A 58 -53.69 -14.26 5.76
N LEU A 59 -54.62 -13.32 5.59
CA LEU A 59 -54.64 -11.92 6.06
C LEU A 59 -55.21 -11.81 7.49
N GLU A 60 -54.68 -10.88 8.31
CA GLU A 60 -55.37 -10.12 9.38
C GLU A 60 -54.40 -9.02 9.87
N LYS A 61 -54.47 -7.73 9.48
CA LYS A 61 -55.35 -6.58 9.82
C LYS A 61 -55.39 -6.09 11.29
N VAL A 62 -54.69 -4.94 11.51
CA VAL A 62 -55.09 -3.71 12.28
C VAL A 62 -54.82 -3.71 13.81
N PRO A 63 -54.61 -2.59 14.57
CA PRO A 63 -54.44 -1.12 14.29
C PRO A 63 -53.20 -0.41 14.95
N PRO A 64 -53.02 0.93 14.79
CA PRO A 64 -51.89 1.72 15.31
C PRO A 64 -52.21 2.75 16.44
N ALA A 65 -51.11 3.18 17.11
CA ALA A 65 -50.83 4.44 17.86
C ALA A 65 -51.62 4.75 19.17
N PRO A 66 -51.06 5.52 20.15
CA PRO A 66 -50.93 6.98 20.01
C PRO A 66 -49.72 7.67 20.68
N SER A 67 -49.53 8.93 20.25
CA SER A 67 -48.66 10.01 20.76
C SER A 67 -49.21 10.70 22.02
N ALA A 68 -48.35 11.18 22.94
CA ALA A 68 -48.67 12.32 23.83
C ALA A 68 -47.44 12.98 24.49
N ASN A 69 -47.29 14.28 24.21
CA ASN A 69 -47.09 15.44 25.10
C ASN A 69 -45.96 15.52 26.16
N ARG A 70 -44.99 16.38 25.84
CA ARG A 70 -44.53 17.60 26.56
C ARG A 70 -45.22 17.93 27.90
N VAL A 71 -44.43 17.96 28.98
CA VAL A 71 -44.72 18.74 30.21
C VAL A 71 -43.42 19.41 30.69
N GLU A 72 -43.53 20.72 30.90
CA GLU A 72 -42.54 21.61 31.48
C GLU A 72 -42.43 21.41 33.00
N ARG A 73 -41.22 21.50 33.56
CA ARG A 73 -41.04 21.81 34.99
C ARG A 73 -39.99 22.90 35.17
N LYS A 74 -40.48 24.04 35.66
CA LYS A 74 -39.75 25.16 36.24
C LYS A 74 -38.97 24.68 37.46
N GLU A 75 -37.73 25.15 37.60
CA GLU A 75 -37.19 25.49 38.91
C GLU A 75 -36.27 26.71 38.80
N SER A 76 -36.35 27.52 39.84
CA SER A 76 -36.09 28.95 39.92
C SER A 76 -34.66 29.32 40.32
N ARG A 77 -34.28 30.52 39.89
CA ARG A 77 -33.06 31.28 40.18
C ARG A 77 -32.68 31.35 41.67
N LEU A 78 -31.36 31.42 41.92
CA LEU A 78 -30.76 32.52 42.65
C LEU A 78 -29.34 32.77 42.12
N GLU A 79 -29.10 34.04 41.82
CA GLU A 79 -27.92 34.62 41.17
C GLU A 79 -26.73 34.73 42.13
N ASN A 80 -25.51 34.72 41.58
CA ASN A 80 -24.51 35.78 41.79
C ASN A 80 -23.23 35.52 40.97
N GLY A 81 -22.78 36.51 40.19
CA GLY A 81 -21.36 36.70 39.84
C GLY A 81 -20.92 36.51 38.38
N THR A 82 -21.27 37.50 37.54
CA THR A 82 -20.62 38.11 36.34
C THR A 82 -19.17 37.74 35.90
N PRO A 83 -18.76 38.06 34.64
CA PRO A 83 -18.67 37.14 33.51
C PRO A 83 -17.22 36.98 32.97
N ASN A 84 -16.97 36.03 32.06
CA ASN A 84 -15.91 36.19 31.06
C ASN A 84 -16.14 35.34 29.80
N ILE A 85 -16.44 36.05 28.71
CA ILE A 85 -16.16 35.82 27.28
C ILE A 85 -15.79 34.38 26.89
N THR A 86 -16.77 33.66 26.34
CA THR A 86 -16.57 32.40 25.61
C THR A 86 -16.13 32.68 24.18
N GLY A 87 -14.90 32.30 23.84
CA GLY A 87 -14.51 32.03 22.45
C GLY A 87 -15.21 30.74 21.98
N SER A 88 -15.86 30.80 20.83
CA SER A 88 -16.52 29.66 20.21
C SER A 88 -15.49 28.59 19.81
N VAL A 89 -15.52 27.45 20.50
CA VAL A 89 -14.76 26.27 20.09
C VAL A 89 -15.51 25.61 18.93
N SER A 90 -14.84 25.49 17.79
CA SER A 90 -15.39 24.92 16.55
C SER A 90 -15.74 23.43 16.72
N PRO A 91 -16.74 22.88 16.00
CA PRO A 91 -17.19 21.49 16.13
C PRO A 91 -16.14 20.41 15.81
N LEU A 92 -15.02 20.80 15.18
CA LEU A 92 -13.89 19.92 14.90
C LEU A 92 -13.10 19.56 16.16
N HIS A 93 -12.97 20.49 17.11
CA HIS A 93 -12.16 20.28 18.31
C HIS A 93 -12.83 19.32 19.30
N SER A 94 -14.17 19.29 19.35
CA SER A 94 -14.93 18.39 20.24
C SER A 94 -14.96 16.94 19.75
N ARG A 95 -14.96 16.70 18.42
CA ARG A 95 -14.89 15.34 17.85
C ARG A 95 -13.51 14.70 18.03
N VAL A 96 -12.43 15.48 17.87
CA VAL A 96 -11.05 15.02 18.10
C VAL A 96 -10.83 14.71 19.60
N PHE A 97 -11.37 15.54 20.51
CA PHE A 97 -11.32 15.27 21.94
C PHE A 97 -12.08 13.98 22.34
N GLY A 98 -13.28 13.75 21.78
CA GLY A 98 -14.06 12.54 22.05
C GLY A 98 -13.41 11.24 21.54
N MET A 99 -12.67 11.30 20.44
CA MET A 99 -11.84 10.19 19.97
C MET A 99 -10.62 9.96 20.87
N ARG A 100 -9.99 11.04 21.34
CA ARG A 100 -8.83 10.98 22.24
C ARG A 100 -9.19 10.38 23.60
N GLU A 101 -10.33 10.74 24.19
CA GLU A 101 -10.81 10.14 25.45
C GLU A 101 -11.21 8.66 25.31
N ARG A 102 -11.80 8.27 24.16
CA ARG A 102 -12.09 6.85 23.87
C ARG A 102 -10.82 6.04 23.65
N ALA A 103 -9.82 6.61 22.95
CA ALA A 103 -8.51 5.99 22.79
C ALA A 103 -7.80 5.83 24.14
N SER A 104 -7.85 6.83 25.03
CA SER A 104 -7.30 6.73 26.40
C SER A 104 -7.95 5.63 27.23
N ARG A 105 -9.29 5.47 27.15
CA ARG A 105 -10.02 4.40 27.84
C ARG A 105 -9.81 3.02 27.19
N GLN A 106 -9.59 2.95 25.88
CA GLN A 106 -9.27 1.70 25.17
C GLN A 106 -7.82 1.26 25.38
N LEU A 107 -6.87 2.20 25.47
CA LEU A 107 -5.47 1.96 25.85
C LEU A 107 -5.36 1.31 27.24
N GLN A 108 -6.19 1.74 28.20
CA GLN A 108 -6.27 1.11 29.54
C GLN A 108 -6.82 -0.33 29.51
N ASN A 109 -7.50 -0.74 28.44
CA ASN A 109 -8.09 -2.06 28.25
C ASN A 109 -7.29 -2.96 27.28
N THR A 110 -6.09 -2.53 26.87
CA THR A 110 -5.11 -3.40 26.20
C THR A 110 -4.39 -4.28 27.22
N ALA A 111 -5.15 -4.90 28.13
CA ALA A 111 -4.66 -6.09 28.83
C ALA A 111 -4.35 -7.13 27.76
N SER A 112 -3.17 -7.76 27.87
CA SER A 112 -2.60 -8.72 26.90
C SER A 112 -3.68 -9.40 26.06
N VAL A 113 -3.61 -9.23 24.74
CA VAL A 113 -4.48 -10.01 23.87
C VAL A 113 -4.20 -11.48 24.20
N ASN A 114 -5.20 -12.20 24.74
CA ASN A 114 -5.04 -13.60 25.14
C ASN A 114 -4.37 -14.37 23.98
N GLY A 115 -3.22 -14.98 24.24
CA GLY A 115 -2.43 -15.70 23.23
C GLY A 115 -1.30 -14.90 22.56
N SER A 116 -1.15 -13.60 22.83
CA SER A 116 0.00 -12.83 22.35
C SER A 116 1.27 -13.15 23.15
N LYS A 117 2.42 -13.17 22.44
CA LYS A 117 3.74 -13.41 23.02
C LYS A 117 4.50 -12.09 23.12
N PRO A 118 5.20 -11.80 24.22
CA PRO A 118 6.07 -10.64 24.29
C PRO A 118 7.22 -10.78 23.30
N ILE A 119 7.62 -9.68 22.67
CA ILE A 119 8.82 -9.66 21.82
C ILE A 119 10.07 -9.98 22.66
N THR A 120 11.00 -10.71 22.04
CA THR A 120 12.31 -11.03 22.64
C THR A 120 13.41 -10.17 22.01
N GLU A 121 14.50 -9.94 22.73
CA GLU A 121 15.64 -9.16 22.23
C GLU A 121 16.17 -9.68 20.87
N PRO A 122 16.36 -11.00 20.64
CA PRO A 122 16.82 -11.50 19.34
C PRO A 122 15.87 -11.12 18.19
N ILE A 123 14.55 -11.18 18.42
CA ILE A 123 13.55 -10.82 17.40
C ILE A 123 13.56 -9.30 17.18
N ALA A 124 13.63 -8.50 18.24
CA ALA A 124 13.70 -7.04 18.15
C ALA A 124 14.94 -6.57 17.36
N VAL A 125 16.10 -7.14 17.65
CA VAL A 125 17.36 -6.86 16.93
C VAL A 125 17.26 -7.29 15.47
N ALA A 126 16.75 -8.50 15.19
CA ALA A 126 16.61 -9.00 13.83
C ALA A 126 15.62 -8.16 13.00
N LEU A 127 14.49 -7.75 13.59
CA LEU A 127 13.53 -6.84 12.95
C LEU A 127 14.17 -5.51 12.58
N ARG A 128 14.90 -4.90 13.50
CA ARG A 128 15.56 -3.61 13.22
C ARG A 128 16.65 -3.74 12.17
N ARG A 129 17.41 -4.84 12.19
CA ARG A 129 18.43 -5.11 11.15
C ARG A 129 17.80 -5.31 9.77
N ILE A 130 16.71 -6.06 9.64
CA ILE A 130 16.11 -6.29 8.32
C ILE A 130 15.33 -5.05 7.82
N VAL A 131 14.67 -4.32 8.73
CA VAL A 131 13.88 -3.14 8.36
C VAL A 131 14.76 -1.92 8.14
N PHE A 132 15.70 -1.61 9.05
CA PHE A 132 16.49 -0.37 9.02
C PHE A 132 17.97 -0.59 8.65
N GLY A 133 18.40 -1.82 8.46
CA GLY A 133 19.80 -2.17 8.14
C GLY A 133 20.74 -2.18 9.35
N GLN A 134 20.25 -1.76 10.52
CA GLN A 134 21.08 -1.55 11.70
C GLN A 134 20.34 -1.76 13.02
N CYS A 135 21.10 -2.17 14.04
CA CYS A 135 20.73 -2.21 15.45
C CYS A 135 22.05 -2.33 16.24
N PRO A 136 22.33 -1.51 17.27
CA PRO A 136 21.41 -0.73 18.12
C PRO A 136 21.16 0.73 17.72
N ALA A 137 21.72 1.22 16.61
CA ALA A 137 21.63 2.63 16.21
C ALA A 137 20.18 3.18 16.19
N PRO A 138 19.94 4.42 16.68
CA PRO A 138 18.60 4.96 16.88
C PRO A 138 17.80 5.06 15.58
N ILE A 139 16.50 4.80 15.67
CA ILE A 139 15.56 4.95 14.55
C ILE A 139 15.04 6.39 14.52
N LYS A 140 14.83 6.93 13.32
CA LYS A 140 14.25 8.25 13.12
C LYS A 140 12.83 8.34 13.70
N ALA A 141 12.53 9.39 14.47
CA ALA A 141 11.26 9.59 15.15
C ALA A 141 10.06 9.61 14.20
N GLU A 142 10.28 9.97 12.93
CA GLU A 142 9.32 9.99 11.83
C GLU A 142 8.73 8.62 11.47
N TYR A 143 9.29 7.52 11.98
CA TYR A 143 8.71 6.18 11.83
C TYR A 143 7.75 5.81 12.97
N PHE A 144 7.79 6.52 14.10
CA PHE A 144 6.99 6.19 15.28
C PHE A 144 6.33 7.44 15.88
N SER A 145 7.03 8.17 16.74
CA SER A 145 6.48 9.26 17.56
C SER A 145 6.04 10.47 16.73
N ARG A 146 6.59 10.63 15.52
CA ARG A 146 6.24 11.67 14.55
C ARG A 146 5.75 11.09 13.22
N GLY A 147 5.46 9.79 13.19
CA GLY A 147 4.96 9.10 12.00
C GLY A 147 3.50 9.44 11.71
N PRO A 148 3.05 9.29 10.44
CA PRO A 148 1.67 9.56 10.08
C PRO A 148 0.74 8.46 10.58
N GLY A 149 -0.41 8.87 11.10
CA GLY A 149 -1.55 7.96 11.33
C GLY A 149 -2.30 7.64 10.03
N LEU A 150 -2.96 6.48 10.00
CA LEU A 150 -3.79 6.06 8.88
C LEU A 150 -5.21 6.65 8.98
N VAL A 151 -5.28 7.98 8.89
CA VAL A 151 -6.52 8.75 9.03
C VAL A 151 -7.06 9.12 7.66
N PHE A 152 -8.36 8.93 7.42
CA PHE A 152 -8.99 9.34 6.16
C PHE A 152 -9.29 10.83 6.13
N ARG A 153 -9.46 11.35 4.91
CA ARG A 153 -10.17 12.61 4.67
C ARG A 153 -11.65 12.51 5.08
N GLU A 154 -12.33 13.65 5.12
CA GLU A 154 -13.74 13.73 5.50
C GLU A 154 -14.59 12.75 4.68
N ALA A 155 -15.39 11.94 5.38
CA ALA A 155 -16.27 10.95 4.77
C ALA A 155 -17.34 11.63 3.89
N GLU A 156 -17.83 10.91 2.88
CA GLU A 156 -18.89 11.36 1.96
C GLU A 156 -18.54 12.65 1.17
N ARG A 157 -17.26 13.04 1.16
CA ARG A 157 -16.73 14.17 0.37
C ARG A 157 -15.85 13.66 -0.77
N ASP A 158 -15.55 14.57 -1.70
CA ASP A 158 -14.52 14.33 -2.70
C ASP A 158 -13.20 13.97 -2.01
N LEU A 159 -12.52 12.95 -2.54
CA LEU A 159 -11.30 12.39 -1.96
C LEU A 159 -11.50 11.74 -0.58
N GLY A 160 -12.75 11.44 -0.18
CA GLY A 160 -13.06 10.72 1.06
C GLY A 160 -12.49 9.29 1.08
N TYR A 161 -12.13 8.73 -0.09
CA TYR A 161 -11.42 7.44 -0.19
C TYR A 161 -9.95 7.52 0.23
N ALA A 162 -9.37 8.72 0.32
CA ALA A 162 -7.95 8.93 0.52
C ALA A 162 -7.56 9.07 1.99
N LEU A 163 -6.40 8.51 2.34
CA LEU A 163 -5.70 8.84 3.57
C LEU A 163 -5.20 10.29 3.54
N MET A 164 -5.31 10.96 4.68
CA MET A 164 -4.82 12.32 4.87
C MET A 164 -3.31 12.30 5.03
N VAL A 165 -2.63 13.20 4.32
CA VAL A 165 -1.20 13.44 4.52
C VAL A 165 -1.06 14.69 5.39
N SER A 166 -1.04 14.50 6.71
CA SER A 166 -1.14 15.58 7.71
C SER A 166 0.09 16.49 7.79
N HIS A 167 1.25 16.06 7.30
CA HIS A 167 2.51 16.79 7.46
C HIS A 167 3.23 17.06 6.14
N ALA A 168 3.40 18.35 5.82
CA ALA A 168 4.23 18.83 4.72
C ALA A 168 5.71 18.39 4.84
N ALA A 169 6.16 18.07 6.04
CA ALA A 169 7.51 17.58 6.37
C ALA A 169 7.58 16.04 6.57
N GLY A 170 6.54 15.29 6.19
CA GLY A 170 6.63 13.83 6.18
C GLY A 170 7.77 13.37 5.28
N LEU A 171 8.54 12.37 5.71
CA LEU A 171 9.57 11.77 4.86
C LEU A 171 8.90 11.31 3.55
N PRO A 172 9.42 11.66 2.35
CA PRO A 172 8.94 11.17 1.05
C PRO A 172 8.65 9.66 1.00
N ILE A 173 9.36 8.92 1.84
CA ILE A 173 9.29 7.48 2.08
C ILE A 173 8.01 7.03 2.77
N ALA A 174 7.63 7.69 3.87
CA ALA A 174 6.41 7.34 4.59
C ALA A 174 5.18 7.55 3.69
N ASN A 175 5.24 8.57 2.84
CA ASN A 175 4.24 8.83 1.81
C ASN A 175 4.13 7.67 0.82
N SER A 176 5.25 7.10 0.36
CA SER A 176 5.23 5.96 -0.57
C SER A 176 4.59 4.71 0.04
N LEU A 177 4.84 4.42 1.32
CA LEU A 177 4.16 3.35 2.06
C LEU A 177 2.67 3.62 2.24
N MET A 178 2.30 4.85 2.60
CA MET A 178 0.89 5.23 2.70
C MET A 178 0.18 5.09 1.35
N MET A 179 0.83 5.48 0.25
CA MET A 179 0.26 5.31 -1.09
C MET A 179 0.19 3.84 -1.50
N ALA A 180 1.15 3.00 -1.10
CA ALA A 180 1.06 1.56 -1.28
C ALA A 180 -0.17 1.01 -0.53
N LEU A 181 -0.39 1.37 0.74
CA LEU A 181 -1.61 1.00 1.47
C LEU A 181 -2.88 1.58 0.80
N GLN A 182 -2.84 2.82 0.34
CA GLN A 182 -3.96 3.51 -0.32
C GLN A 182 -4.43 2.74 -1.56
N THR A 183 -3.52 2.08 -2.28
CA THR A 183 -3.88 1.23 -3.42
C THR A 183 -4.74 0.02 -3.00
N HIS A 184 -4.47 -0.59 -1.83
CA HIS A 184 -5.29 -1.68 -1.29
C HIS A 184 -6.66 -1.17 -0.85
N ILE A 185 -6.72 -0.01 -0.20
CA ILE A 185 -7.98 0.64 0.19
C ILE A 185 -8.86 0.89 -1.03
N LEU A 186 -8.29 1.46 -2.10
CA LEU A 186 -9.00 1.69 -3.36
C LEU A 186 -9.48 0.38 -4.00
N ARG A 187 -8.64 -0.67 -4.00
CA ARG A 187 -9.03 -1.99 -4.51
C ARG A 187 -10.27 -2.51 -3.78
N ILE A 188 -10.30 -2.40 -2.46
CA ILE A 188 -11.41 -2.86 -1.62
C ILE A 188 -12.68 -2.05 -1.91
N LEU A 189 -12.57 -0.71 -1.88
CA LEU A 189 -13.71 0.19 -2.10
C LEU A 189 -14.31 0.03 -3.50
N LEU A 190 -13.48 -0.11 -4.54
CA LEU A 190 -13.92 -0.16 -5.94
C LEU A 190 -14.40 -1.56 -6.36
N PHE A 191 -13.77 -2.64 -5.87
CA PHE A 191 -13.92 -3.96 -6.49
C PHE A 191 -14.32 -5.10 -5.55
N ASP A 192 -14.14 -4.95 -4.24
CA ASP A 192 -14.46 -6.02 -3.28
C ASP A 192 -15.86 -5.84 -2.66
N VAL A 193 -16.38 -4.60 -2.62
CA VAL A 193 -17.75 -4.33 -2.18
C VAL A 193 -18.74 -4.91 -3.19
N ARG A 194 -19.51 -5.92 -2.75
CA ARG A 194 -20.52 -6.55 -3.61
C ARG A 194 -21.59 -5.52 -4.00
N PRO A 195 -21.98 -5.47 -5.28
CA PRO A 195 -23.05 -4.58 -5.73
C PRO A 195 -24.35 -4.95 -5.01
N SER A 196 -24.80 -4.11 -4.08
CA SER A 196 -26.13 -4.23 -3.49
C SER A 196 -27.18 -3.87 -4.54
N ARG A 197 -28.32 -4.56 -4.56
CA ARG A 197 -29.35 -4.41 -5.61
C ARG A 197 -30.16 -3.10 -5.54
N VAL A 198 -30.00 -2.31 -4.46
CA VAL A 198 -30.92 -1.21 -4.13
C VAL A 198 -30.26 0.16 -4.18
N TYR A 199 -29.02 0.29 -3.70
CA TYR A 199 -28.25 1.53 -3.73
C TYR A 199 -26.76 1.20 -3.58
N GLN A 200 -25.91 1.79 -4.43
CA GLN A 200 -24.46 1.73 -4.28
C GLN A 200 -23.97 3.14 -3.92
N PRO A 201 -23.48 3.35 -2.69
CA PRO A 201 -22.80 4.59 -2.37
C PRO A 201 -21.59 4.73 -3.30
N ASP A 202 -21.32 5.95 -3.74
CA ASP A 202 -20.15 6.27 -4.57
C ASP A 202 -18.87 5.77 -3.85
N PRO A 203 -18.13 4.81 -4.43
CA PRO A 203 -16.95 4.23 -3.79
C PRO A 203 -15.83 5.27 -3.59
N LEU A 204 -15.87 6.39 -4.31
CA LEU A 204 -14.94 7.52 -4.16
C LEU A 204 -15.42 8.55 -3.12
N LYS A 205 -16.62 8.38 -2.57
CA LYS A 205 -17.16 9.18 -1.46
C LYS A 205 -17.65 8.25 -0.34
N PRO A 206 -16.77 7.39 0.20
CA PRO A 206 -17.17 6.38 1.16
C PRO A 206 -17.69 7.03 2.45
N SER A 207 -18.69 6.38 3.07
CA SER A 207 -19.13 6.72 4.42
C SER A 207 -18.04 6.39 5.44
N PHE A 208 -18.16 6.94 6.65
CA PHE A 208 -17.23 6.64 7.73
C PHE A 208 -17.12 5.12 8.00
N SER A 209 -18.24 4.39 7.96
CA SER A 209 -18.21 2.93 8.15
C SER A 209 -17.43 2.22 7.04
N MET A 210 -17.58 2.66 5.79
CA MET A 210 -16.83 2.09 4.65
C MET A 210 -15.34 2.37 4.77
N GLN A 211 -14.95 3.57 5.21
CA GLN A 211 -13.55 3.91 5.47
C GLN A 211 -12.93 2.98 6.53
N GLN A 212 -13.60 2.79 7.66
CA GLN A 212 -13.12 1.90 8.74
C GLN A 212 -13.00 0.44 8.27
N GLU A 213 -14.00 -0.05 7.52
CA GLU A 213 -14.00 -1.40 6.96
C GLU A 213 -12.87 -1.59 5.94
N ALA A 214 -12.69 -0.63 5.04
CA ALA A 214 -11.67 -0.69 4.00
C ALA A 214 -10.26 -0.66 4.59
N LEU A 215 -10.00 0.20 5.59
CA LEU A 215 -8.69 0.24 6.25
C LEU A 215 -8.39 -1.04 7.03
N CYS A 216 -9.37 -1.54 7.80
CA CYS A 216 -9.20 -2.79 8.52
C CYS A 216 -8.91 -3.95 7.56
N THR A 217 -9.68 -4.03 6.47
CA THR A 217 -9.50 -5.07 5.44
C THR A 217 -8.17 -4.90 4.71
N ALA A 218 -7.73 -3.68 4.40
CA ALA A 218 -6.46 -3.43 3.74
C ALA A 218 -5.26 -3.88 4.59
N ILE A 219 -5.23 -3.50 5.88
CA ILE A 219 -4.18 -3.92 6.83
C ILE A 219 -4.16 -5.45 6.95
N THR A 220 -5.35 -6.06 7.10
CA THR A 220 -5.49 -7.52 7.21
C THR A 220 -4.96 -8.21 5.95
N ASP A 221 -5.36 -7.76 4.77
CA ASP A 221 -4.99 -8.38 3.50
C ASP A 221 -3.48 -8.25 3.23
N ILE A 222 -2.86 -7.13 3.58
CA ILE A 222 -1.41 -6.95 3.46
C ILE A 222 -0.67 -7.96 4.32
N ILE A 223 -1.01 -8.05 5.62
CA ILE A 223 -0.38 -8.97 6.57
C ILE A 223 -0.62 -10.43 6.14
N TRP A 224 -1.87 -10.77 5.79
CA TRP A 224 -2.25 -12.13 5.39
C TRP A 224 -1.58 -12.57 4.10
N THR A 225 -1.46 -11.67 3.11
CA THR A 225 -0.77 -11.95 1.85
C THR A 225 0.73 -12.12 2.07
N ALA A 226 1.34 -11.34 2.97
CA ALA A 226 2.74 -11.49 3.35
C ALA A 226 3.03 -12.87 3.97
N GLY A 227 2.12 -13.39 4.79
CA GLY A 227 2.16 -14.76 5.28
C GLY A 227 1.68 -15.82 4.29
N GLY A 228 1.63 -15.52 2.98
CA GLY A 228 1.29 -16.49 1.94
C GLY A 228 -0.16 -16.96 1.95
N CYS A 229 -1.09 -16.14 2.47
CA CYS A 229 -2.52 -16.41 2.56
C CYS A 229 -2.92 -17.57 3.48
N HIS A 230 -2.09 -17.94 4.45
CA HIS A 230 -2.36 -19.01 5.41
C HIS A 230 -1.94 -18.68 6.85
N TYR A 231 -1.27 -17.55 7.05
CA TYR A 231 -0.70 -17.16 8.33
C TYR A 231 -0.62 -15.64 8.41
N GLY A 232 -0.78 -15.09 9.60
CA GLY A 232 -0.66 -13.66 9.86
C GLY A 232 -0.01 -13.40 11.21
N VAL A 233 0.70 -12.29 11.30
CA VAL A 233 1.30 -11.83 12.56
C VAL A 233 0.94 -10.36 12.74
N LEU A 234 0.37 -10.01 13.87
CA LEU A 234 0.02 -8.64 14.23
C LEU A 234 0.88 -8.16 15.39
N CYS A 235 1.62 -7.08 15.18
CA CYS A 235 2.44 -6.42 16.19
C CYS A 235 1.65 -5.30 16.87
N LEU A 236 1.49 -5.39 18.20
CA LEU A 236 0.77 -4.42 19.00
C LEU A 236 1.63 -3.95 20.17
N PRO A 237 1.92 -2.64 20.31
CA PRO A 237 2.66 -2.16 21.45
C PRO A 237 1.82 -2.28 22.73
N HIS A 238 2.42 -2.80 23.79
CA HIS A 238 1.86 -2.74 25.12
C HIS A 238 1.91 -1.30 25.65
N PRO A 239 0.86 -0.79 26.32
CA PRO A 239 0.79 0.61 26.74
C PRO A 239 1.82 0.98 27.81
N ILE A 240 2.20 0.02 28.67
CA ILE A 240 3.03 0.26 29.87
C ILE A 240 4.26 -0.66 29.91
N HIS A 241 4.04 -1.98 29.89
CA HIS A 241 5.09 -2.99 29.98
C HIS A 241 6.14 -2.90 28.86
N ILE A 242 7.41 -2.96 29.26
CA ILE A 242 8.58 -3.06 28.39
C ILE A 242 9.05 -4.51 28.44
N HIS A 243 9.14 -5.18 27.29
CA HIS A 243 9.53 -6.59 27.18
C HIS A 243 11.02 -6.78 26.93
N VAL A 244 11.69 -5.79 26.33
CA VAL A 244 13.13 -5.81 26.03
C VAL A 244 13.78 -4.59 26.68
N GLU A 245 14.74 -4.81 27.56
CA GLU A 245 15.51 -3.72 28.17
C GLU A 245 16.60 -3.22 27.20
N GLU A 246 17.09 -2.00 27.43
CA GLU A 246 18.22 -1.46 26.68
C GLU A 246 19.49 -2.29 26.94
N SER A 247 20.23 -2.58 25.89
CA SER A 247 21.46 -3.38 25.91
C SER A 247 22.47 -2.85 24.91
N ASP A 248 23.70 -3.38 24.93
CA ASP A 248 24.71 -3.09 23.91
C ASP A 248 24.27 -3.52 22.49
N HIS A 249 23.21 -4.34 22.39
CA HIS A 249 22.68 -4.86 21.13
C HIS A 249 21.36 -4.21 20.72
N PHE A 250 20.65 -3.54 21.64
CA PHE A 250 19.35 -2.94 21.39
C PHE A 250 19.15 -1.62 22.16
N ASN A 251 18.69 -0.59 21.45
CA ASN A 251 18.32 0.71 22.04
C ASN A 251 16.80 0.92 21.97
N ALA A 252 16.13 1.35 23.03
CA ALA A 252 14.69 1.54 23.02
C ALA A 252 14.25 2.66 22.05
N ASP A 253 13.11 2.47 21.40
CA ASP A 253 12.52 3.47 20.49
C ASP A 253 11.10 3.90 20.92
N GLY A 254 10.59 3.36 22.02
CA GLY A 254 9.27 3.66 22.54
C GLY A 254 8.19 2.72 22.04
N VAL A 255 8.49 1.88 21.04
CA VAL A 255 7.54 0.99 20.35
C VAL A 255 8.06 -0.45 20.30
N THR A 256 9.22 -0.70 19.70
CA THR A 256 9.77 -2.03 19.42
C THR A 256 9.93 -2.83 20.70
N GLU A 257 10.43 -2.22 21.77
CA GLU A 257 10.64 -2.89 23.06
C GLU A 257 9.36 -3.27 23.79
N LYS A 258 8.21 -2.74 23.36
CA LYS A 258 6.90 -2.96 23.99
C LYS A 258 6.00 -3.88 23.17
N LEU A 259 6.48 -4.43 22.05
CA LEU A 259 5.63 -5.19 21.15
C LEU A 259 5.17 -6.51 21.75
N ASN A 260 3.87 -6.74 21.66
CA ASN A 260 3.25 -8.06 21.72
C ASN A 260 3.02 -8.56 20.31
N ILE A 261 3.43 -9.79 20.06
CA ILE A 261 3.33 -10.49 18.79
C ILE A 261 2.13 -11.44 18.88
N LEU A 262 1.13 -11.20 18.05
CA LEU A 262 -0.06 -12.03 17.94
C LEU A 262 -0.03 -12.82 16.64
N GLU A 263 0.09 -14.14 16.74
CA GLU A 263 0.08 -15.06 15.61
C GLU A 263 -1.37 -15.49 15.34
N CYS A 264 -1.81 -15.40 14.08
CA CYS A 264 -3.15 -15.76 13.64
C CYS A 264 -3.05 -16.81 12.53
N HIS A 265 -3.85 -17.87 12.64
CA HIS A 265 -3.89 -18.96 11.64
C HIS A 265 -5.13 -18.91 10.75
N ASP A 266 -6.01 -17.94 11.02
CA ASP A 266 -7.24 -17.70 10.28
C ASP A 266 -7.34 -16.22 9.90
N ARG A 267 -7.86 -15.95 8.70
CA ARG A 267 -7.91 -14.58 8.16
C ARG A 267 -8.94 -13.74 8.92
N GLU A 268 -10.07 -14.34 9.27
CA GLU A 268 -11.16 -13.68 9.98
C GLU A 268 -10.74 -13.37 11.43
N GLU A 269 -9.96 -14.25 12.07
CA GLU A 269 -9.29 -14.00 13.36
C GLU A 269 -8.35 -12.79 13.28
N LEU A 270 -7.45 -12.75 12.29
CA LEU A 270 -6.56 -11.60 12.09
C LEU A 270 -7.37 -10.32 11.89
N GLN A 271 -8.42 -10.36 11.06
CA GLN A 271 -9.28 -9.20 10.79
C GLN A 271 -9.98 -8.71 12.06
N TYR A 272 -10.43 -9.63 12.93
CA TYR A 272 -11.03 -9.28 14.22
C TYR A 272 -10.04 -8.51 15.10
N PHE A 273 -8.80 -8.98 15.21
CA PHE A 273 -7.78 -8.31 16.03
C PHE A 273 -7.32 -6.97 15.45
N VAL A 274 -7.18 -6.87 14.13
CA VAL A 274 -6.91 -5.60 13.45
C VAL A 274 -8.04 -4.61 13.73
N ARG A 275 -9.31 -5.04 13.59
CA ARG A 275 -10.48 -4.18 13.85
C ARG A 275 -10.52 -3.68 15.29
N ARG A 276 -10.26 -4.57 16.26
CA ARG A 276 -10.25 -4.23 17.69
C ARG A 276 -9.17 -3.20 18.02
N ASN A 277 -8.03 -3.25 17.33
CA ASN A 277 -6.87 -2.40 17.59
C ASN A 277 -6.66 -1.31 16.52
N LEU A 278 -7.67 -1.04 15.69
CA LEU A 278 -7.57 -0.12 14.56
C LEU A 278 -7.22 1.31 15.02
N PHE A 279 -7.61 1.69 16.23
CA PHE A 279 -7.30 2.98 16.82
C PHE A 279 -5.78 3.25 16.95
N LEU A 280 -4.95 2.21 17.14
CA LEU A 280 -3.49 2.35 17.20
C LEU A 280 -2.90 2.73 15.84
N PHE A 281 -3.49 2.23 14.76
CA PHE A 281 -3.12 2.56 13.39
C PHE A 281 -3.63 3.95 12.96
N GLN A 282 -4.67 4.47 13.62
CA GLN A 282 -5.26 5.79 13.33
C GLN A 282 -4.72 6.91 14.21
N GLN A 283 -3.83 6.60 15.16
CA GLN A 283 -3.18 7.61 15.97
C GLN A 283 -2.26 8.48 15.08
N ASP A 284 -2.52 9.78 15.04
CA ASP A 284 -1.76 10.75 14.24
C ASP A 284 -1.30 11.92 15.15
N PRO A 285 0.01 12.09 15.41
CA PRO A 285 1.11 11.23 14.97
C PRO A 285 1.16 9.88 15.71
N GLY A 286 1.69 8.84 15.07
CA GLY A 286 1.78 7.50 15.64
C GLY A 286 2.56 6.48 14.79
N PRO A 287 2.77 5.26 15.32
CA PRO A 287 3.65 4.25 14.72
C PRO A 287 2.97 3.36 13.66
N ALA A 288 1.90 3.83 13.03
CA ALA A 288 1.01 2.98 12.24
C ALA A 288 1.73 2.21 11.11
N LEU A 289 2.60 2.89 10.36
CA LEU A 289 3.39 2.28 9.28
C LEU A 289 4.44 1.30 9.80
N LEU A 290 5.06 1.61 10.94
CA LEU A 290 6.03 0.72 11.58
C LEU A 290 5.36 -0.58 12.04
N LEU A 291 4.20 -0.47 12.69
CA LEU A 291 3.41 -1.64 13.10
C LEU A 291 3.00 -2.49 11.90
N LEU A 292 2.59 -1.86 10.78
CA LEU A 292 2.23 -2.56 9.56
C LEU A 292 3.44 -3.31 8.96
N ILE A 293 4.59 -2.65 8.82
CA ILE A 293 5.80 -3.27 8.28
C ILE A 293 6.28 -4.42 9.16
N TYR A 294 6.37 -4.22 10.48
CA TYR A 294 6.79 -5.28 11.40
C TYR A 294 5.84 -6.48 11.35
N SER A 295 4.54 -6.23 11.29
CA SER A 295 3.52 -7.28 11.13
C SER A 295 3.71 -8.06 9.84
N ALA A 296 3.91 -7.37 8.71
CA ALA A 296 4.14 -8.01 7.41
C ALA A 296 5.48 -8.79 7.35
N VAL A 297 6.55 -8.24 7.92
CA VAL A 297 7.87 -8.90 8.00
C VAL A 297 7.80 -10.17 8.83
N LEU A 298 7.15 -10.14 10.00
CA LEU A 298 7.01 -11.34 10.82
C LEU A 298 6.06 -12.37 10.22
N ALA A 299 4.99 -11.94 9.54
CA ALA A 299 4.09 -12.84 8.82
C ALA A 299 4.82 -13.57 7.67
N ARG A 300 5.67 -12.86 6.91
CA ARG A 300 6.50 -13.46 5.86
C ARG A 300 7.62 -14.34 6.43
N GLY A 301 8.21 -13.92 7.55
CA GLY A 301 9.39 -14.49 8.19
C GLY A 301 10.67 -13.73 7.81
N ILE A 302 11.51 -13.40 8.80
CA ILE A 302 12.72 -12.58 8.61
C ILE A 302 13.70 -13.22 7.61
N ASP A 303 13.94 -14.52 7.73
CA ASP A 303 14.85 -15.24 6.81
C ASP A 303 14.31 -15.22 5.37
N ARG A 304 12.99 -15.40 5.21
CA ARG A 304 12.35 -15.36 3.90
C ARG A 304 12.34 -13.96 3.28
N ILE A 305 12.30 -12.90 4.08
CA ILE A 305 12.49 -11.52 3.59
C ILE A 305 13.92 -11.35 3.08
N ALA A 306 14.93 -11.84 3.81
CA ALA A 306 16.31 -11.80 3.36
C ALA A 306 16.51 -12.57 2.03
N GLU A 307 15.89 -13.75 1.90
CA GLU A 307 15.84 -14.53 0.65
C GLU A 307 15.14 -13.76 -0.47
N ASP A 308 13.95 -13.18 -0.23
CA ASP A 308 13.19 -12.41 -1.22
C ASP A 308 14.02 -11.22 -1.76
N MET A 309 14.80 -10.58 -0.89
CA MET A 309 15.67 -9.47 -1.27
C MET A 309 16.91 -9.89 -2.04
N GLY A 310 17.21 -11.20 -2.12
CA GLY A 310 18.47 -11.73 -2.65
C GLY A 310 19.67 -11.40 -1.78
N THR A 311 19.45 -11.15 -0.48
CA THR A 311 20.55 -10.77 0.42
C THR A 311 21.34 -12.02 0.80
N ARG A 312 22.59 -12.10 0.34
CA ARG A 312 23.54 -13.09 0.85
C ARG A 312 23.93 -12.67 2.27
N TRP A 313 23.69 -13.54 3.25
CA TRP A 313 24.27 -13.41 4.58
C TRP A 313 25.80 -13.39 4.45
N ILE A 314 26.43 -12.26 4.77
CA ILE A 314 27.88 -12.21 4.87
C ILE A 314 28.25 -12.73 6.25
N THR A 315 28.74 -13.98 6.29
CA THR A 315 29.43 -14.52 7.45
C THR A 315 30.60 -13.59 7.80
N GLY A 316 30.50 -12.88 8.92
CA GLY A 316 31.56 -12.03 9.46
C GLY A 316 31.13 -10.61 9.85
N THR A 317 30.04 -10.07 9.30
CA THR A 317 29.63 -8.66 9.55
C THR A 317 28.28 -8.49 10.25
N ASN A 318 27.55 -9.58 10.59
CA ASN A 318 26.23 -9.51 11.24
C ASN A 318 25.27 -8.49 10.59
N SER A 319 25.39 -8.26 9.28
CA SER A 319 24.72 -7.18 8.56
C SER A 319 24.18 -7.70 7.23
N TYR A 320 22.93 -7.33 6.93
CA TYR A 320 22.31 -7.53 5.64
C TYR A 320 22.85 -6.49 4.66
N LEU A 321 23.26 -6.90 3.46
CA LEU A 321 23.65 -5.96 2.40
C LEU A 321 22.49 -5.04 1.96
N SER A 322 21.25 -5.42 2.27
CA SER A 322 20.05 -4.64 1.93
C SER A 322 19.05 -4.62 3.08
N SER A 323 18.38 -3.49 3.24
CA SER A 323 17.33 -3.27 4.23
C SER A 323 16.08 -2.72 3.56
N LEU A 324 14.92 -2.92 4.20
CA LEU A 324 13.65 -2.42 3.67
C LEU A 324 13.62 -0.89 3.60
N ILE A 325 14.21 -0.25 4.61
CA ILE A 325 14.41 1.18 4.76
C ILE A 325 15.90 1.38 4.99
N ASN A 326 16.55 2.21 4.18
CA ASN A 326 17.99 2.45 4.32
C ASN A 326 18.29 3.44 5.47
N TYR A 327 19.58 3.64 5.78
CA TYR A 327 20.01 4.57 6.83
C TYR A 327 19.63 6.04 6.54
N SER A 328 19.67 6.46 5.27
CA SER A 328 19.19 7.79 4.86
C SER A 328 17.68 7.94 5.04
N GLY A 329 16.96 6.84 5.20
CA GLY A 329 15.52 6.77 5.38
C GLY A 329 14.77 6.45 4.10
N ASP A 330 15.44 6.30 2.96
CA ASP A 330 14.85 5.92 1.67
C ASP A 330 14.22 4.52 1.72
N ILE A 331 13.06 4.39 1.09
CA ILE A 331 12.35 3.12 1.01
C ILE A 331 12.84 2.31 -0.18
N SER A 332 13.16 1.05 0.07
CA SER A 332 13.46 0.09 -1.00
C SER A 332 12.20 -0.35 -1.75
N PHE A 333 12.37 -0.78 -3.00
CA PHE A 333 11.30 -1.47 -3.72
C PHE A 333 10.88 -2.78 -3.05
N SER A 334 11.78 -3.42 -2.30
CA SER A 334 11.48 -4.61 -1.51
C SER A 334 10.40 -4.33 -0.47
N ALA A 335 10.47 -3.19 0.22
CA ALA A 335 9.44 -2.78 1.17
C ALA A 335 8.10 -2.48 0.48
N LEU A 336 8.11 -1.77 -0.66
CA LEU A 336 6.90 -1.50 -1.43
C LEU A 336 6.26 -2.81 -1.95
N ASN A 337 7.06 -3.71 -2.50
CA ASN A 337 6.59 -4.99 -3.03
C ASN A 337 6.06 -5.92 -1.93
N LEU A 338 6.63 -5.85 -0.72
CA LEU A 338 6.09 -6.56 0.44
C LEU A 338 4.65 -6.11 0.74
N ILE A 339 4.39 -4.80 0.73
CA ILE A 339 3.04 -4.27 0.93
C ILE A 339 2.13 -4.63 -0.25
N LEU A 340 2.58 -4.42 -1.49
CA LEU A 340 1.76 -4.62 -2.70
C LEU A 340 1.42 -6.09 -2.99
N SER A 341 2.32 -7.02 -2.68
CA SER A 341 2.25 -8.41 -3.16
C SER A 341 2.58 -9.47 -2.11
N GLY A 342 2.97 -9.09 -0.90
CA GLY A 342 3.37 -10.00 0.17
C GLY A 342 4.78 -10.58 0.03
N ARG A 343 5.57 -10.18 -0.96
CA ARG A 343 6.97 -10.62 -1.15
C ARG A 343 7.91 -9.43 -1.29
N ALA A 344 9.05 -9.49 -0.62
CA ALA A 344 10.03 -8.40 -0.58
C ALA A 344 11.02 -8.46 -1.76
N ALA A 345 10.53 -8.68 -2.98
CA ALA A 345 11.39 -8.78 -4.16
C ALA A 345 12.07 -7.43 -4.45
N SER A 346 13.40 -7.42 -4.51
CA SER A 346 14.19 -6.21 -4.79
C SER A 346 14.08 -5.74 -6.24
N TYR A 347 13.85 -6.67 -7.16
CA TYR A 347 13.86 -6.39 -8.59
C TYR A 347 12.45 -6.28 -9.19
N LEU A 348 12.25 -5.33 -10.09
CA LEU A 348 10.94 -5.03 -10.68
C LEU A 348 10.68 -5.76 -12.01
N HIS A 349 11.65 -6.51 -12.54
CA HIS A 349 11.49 -7.30 -13.75
C HIS A 349 10.65 -8.55 -13.50
N ASN A 350 10.25 -9.22 -14.58
CA ASN A 350 9.47 -10.45 -14.48
C ASN A 350 10.38 -11.64 -14.18
N GLY A 351 9.99 -12.46 -13.19
CA GLY A 351 10.63 -13.75 -12.91
C GLY A 351 12.05 -13.61 -12.38
N THR A 352 12.80 -14.72 -12.44
CA THR A 352 14.20 -14.74 -11.99
C THR A 352 15.12 -14.52 -13.19
N HIS A 353 16.05 -13.57 -13.05
CA HIS A 353 17.13 -13.38 -14.00
C HIS A 353 18.43 -13.87 -13.38
N PHE A 354 19.35 -14.37 -14.19
CA PHE A 354 20.67 -14.78 -13.72
C PHE A 354 21.69 -13.79 -14.25
N GLN A 355 22.39 -13.12 -13.33
CA GLN A 355 23.46 -12.19 -13.67
C GLN A 355 24.80 -12.75 -13.20
N GLU A 356 25.79 -12.72 -14.07
CA GLU A 356 27.17 -13.08 -13.71
C GLU A 356 27.78 -11.96 -12.87
N ASP A 357 28.23 -12.30 -11.66
CA ASP A 357 28.96 -11.38 -10.78
C ASP A 357 30.43 -11.22 -11.24
N LYS A 358 31.15 -10.27 -10.64
CA LYS A 358 32.57 -9.99 -10.89
C LYS A 358 33.47 -11.24 -10.77
N ASP A 359 33.08 -12.17 -9.89
CA ASP A 359 33.78 -13.43 -9.65
C ASP A 359 33.32 -14.58 -10.58
N LYS A 360 32.57 -14.28 -11.65
CA LYS A 360 32.00 -15.26 -12.60
C LYS A 360 31.01 -16.24 -11.97
N ILE A 361 30.44 -15.85 -10.83
CA ILE A 361 29.39 -16.60 -10.14
C ILE A 361 28.05 -16.11 -10.67
N MET A 362 27.20 -17.03 -11.13
CA MET A 362 25.83 -16.69 -11.50
C MET A 362 25.01 -16.41 -10.24
N ILE A 363 24.55 -15.17 -10.09
CA ILE A 363 23.64 -14.75 -9.01
C ILE A 363 22.23 -14.67 -9.58
N ASP A 364 21.30 -15.30 -8.90
CA ASP A 364 19.88 -15.22 -9.16
C ASP A 364 19.27 -13.93 -8.60
N GLN A 365 18.70 -13.14 -9.51
CA GLN A 365 17.95 -11.92 -9.20
C GLN A 365 16.46 -12.25 -9.26
N HIS A 366 15.85 -12.39 -8.10
CA HIS A 366 14.42 -12.65 -8.00
C HIS A 366 13.61 -11.37 -8.22
N GLY A 367 12.95 -11.29 -9.37
CA GLY A 367 11.95 -10.28 -9.66
C GLY A 367 10.54 -10.73 -9.28
N ILE A 368 9.55 -10.08 -9.89
CA ILE A 368 8.13 -10.31 -9.62
C ILE A 368 7.69 -11.63 -10.25
N GLN A 369 7.24 -12.58 -9.43
CA GLN A 369 7.00 -13.98 -9.83
C GLN A 369 5.65 -14.25 -10.49
N ALA A 370 4.63 -13.46 -10.15
CA ALA A 370 3.29 -13.59 -10.71
C ALA A 370 2.71 -12.21 -11.03
N ARG A 371 1.61 -12.17 -11.79
CA ARG A 371 0.90 -10.91 -12.06
C ARG A 371 0.40 -10.32 -10.74
N SER A 372 0.87 -9.12 -10.41
CA SER A 372 0.51 -8.48 -9.15
C SER A 372 -0.95 -8.03 -9.15
N PRO A 373 -1.68 -8.13 -8.02
CA PRO A 373 -3.03 -7.56 -7.91
C PRO A 373 -3.04 -6.06 -8.18
N ILE A 374 -2.02 -5.37 -7.69
CA ILE A 374 -1.83 -3.92 -7.77
C ILE A 374 -0.54 -3.63 -8.54
N GLY A 375 -0.58 -2.63 -9.40
CA GLY A 375 0.52 -2.30 -10.29
C GLY A 375 1.50 -1.30 -9.69
N LEU A 376 2.60 -1.10 -10.41
CA LEU A 376 3.57 -0.05 -10.14
C LEU A 376 3.93 0.60 -11.48
N LEU A 377 3.96 1.93 -11.52
CA LEU A 377 4.59 2.70 -12.58
C LEU A 377 5.57 3.69 -11.94
N LEU A 378 6.70 3.92 -12.60
CA LEU A 378 7.74 4.77 -12.06
C LEU A 378 8.38 5.67 -13.11
N TRP A 379 8.88 6.81 -12.66
CA TRP A 379 9.74 7.70 -13.44
C TRP A 379 10.84 8.30 -12.57
N MET A 380 12.08 8.12 -13.02
CA MET A 380 13.29 8.38 -12.24
C MET A 380 14.11 9.50 -12.87
N ARG A 381 13.55 10.71 -12.90
CA ARG A 381 14.12 11.93 -13.49
C ARG A 381 14.35 11.87 -15.01
N THR A 382 15.02 10.84 -15.52
CA THR A 382 15.35 10.62 -16.95
C THR A 382 14.89 9.24 -17.42
N GLU A 383 14.84 9.06 -18.75
CA GLU A 383 14.45 7.79 -19.37
C GLU A 383 15.46 6.68 -19.08
N GLU A 384 16.75 6.97 -19.11
CA GLU A 384 17.82 5.99 -18.88
C GLU A 384 17.76 5.43 -17.46
N LYS A 385 17.59 6.34 -16.47
CA LYS A 385 17.43 5.96 -15.07
C LYS A 385 16.14 5.16 -14.85
N THR A 386 15.06 5.53 -15.54
CA THR A 386 13.78 4.80 -15.47
C THR A 386 13.92 3.39 -16.08
N ALA A 387 14.58 3.28 -17.23
CA ALA A 387 14.81 2.02 -17.93
C ALA A 387 15.74 1.08 -17.16
N ALA A 388 16.68 1.62 -16.38
CA ALA A 388 17.59 0.82 -15.54
C ALA A 388 16.87 -0.08 -14.53
N TYR A 389 15.68 0.32 -14.05
CA TYR A 389 14.86 -0.49 -13.15
C TYR A 389 14.19 -1.70 -13.83
N LYS A 390 14.17 -1.75 -15.17
CA LYS A 390 13.63 -2.87 -15.97
C LYS A 390 12.22 -3.31 -15.52
N LEU A 391 11.35 -2.34 -15.26
CA LEU A 391 9.99 -2.57 -14.76
C LEU A 391 9.19 -3.51 -15.69
N GLY A 392 8.84 -4.69 -15.16
CA GLY A 392 8.22 -5.77 -15.90
C GLY A 392 6.70 -5.64 -16.09
N SER A 393 6.17 -6.39 -17.05
CA SER A 393 4.73 -6.39 -17.35
C SER A 393 3.86 -6.89 -16.19
N ARG A 394 4.38 -7.73 -15.29
CA ARG A 394 3.64 -8.22 -14.11
C ARG A 394 3.24 -7.13 -13.12
N LEU A 395 3.92 -5.97 -13.17
CA LEU A 395 3.56 -4.75 -12.44
C LEU A 395 2.88 -3.69 -13.33
N LYS A 396 3.23 -3.58 -14.61
CA LYS A 396 2.57 -2.63 -15.53
C LYS A 396 1.14 -3.03 -15.89
N THR A 397 0.82 -4.33 -15.85
CA THR A 397 -0.51 -4.88 -16.17
C THR A 397 -1.09 -5.62 -14.97
N PRO A 398 -1.45 -4.92 -13.88
CA PRO A 398 -1.98 -5.54 -12.67
C PRO A 398 -3.35 -6.20 -12.90
N VAL A 399 -3.82 -6.99 -11.93
CA VAL A 399 -5.15 -7.63 -11.97
C VAL A 399 -6.26 -6.58 -11.89
N TYR A 400 -6.10 -5.60 -11.00
CA TYR A 400 -6.97 -4.44 -10.87
C TYR A 400 -6.29 -3.22 -11.48
N PRO A 401 -7.00 -2.33 -12.18
CA PRO A 401 -6.42 -1.15 -12.82
C PRO A 401 -6.10 -0.05 -11.80
N ILE A 402 -5.24 -0.38 -10.85
CA ILE A 402 -4.72 0.47 -9.78
C ILE A 402 -3.21 0.35 -9.80
N TRP A 403 -2.50 1.47 -9.84
CA TRP A 403 -1.05 1.54 -9.87
C TRP A 403 -0.55 2.47 -8.75
N LEU A 404 0.42 1.98 -7.98
CA LEU A 404 1.31 2.85 -7.22
C LEU A 404 2.18 3.63 -8.22
N ILE A 405 2.27 4.94 -8.03
CA ILE A 405 3.10 5.84 -8.83
C ILE A 405 4.29 6.29 -8.00
N ILE A 406 5.50 6.12 -8.54
CA ILE A 406 6.74 6.62 -7.96
C ILE A 406 7.43 7.57 -8.95
N ALA A 407 7.47 8.85 -8.62
CA ALA A 407 8.01 9.92 -9.44
C ALA A 407 9.19 10.58 -8.72
N SER A 408 10.34 9.90 -8.71
CA SER A 408 11.51 10.30 -7.89
C SER A 408 11.14 10.43 -6.41
N GLU A 409 10.99 11.65 -5.88
CA GLU A 409 10.64 11.92 -4.47
C GLU A 409 9.14 11.97 -4.20
N GLN A 410 8.31 11.94 -5.24
CA GLN A 410 6.85 12.00 -5.09
C GLN A 410 6.23 10.64 -5.31
N SER A 411 5.16 10.36 -4.56
CA SER A 411 4.37 9.15 -4.73
C SER A 411 2.91 9.49 -4.94
N GLY A 412 2.14 8.54 -5.46
CA GLY A 412 0.71 8.69 -5.63
C GLY A 412 0.06 7.41 -6.08
N VAL A 413 -1.23 7.47 -6.36
CA VAL A 413 -2.01 6.36 -6.87
C VAL A 413 -2.71 6.80 -8.15
N LEU A 414 -2.57 6.00 -9.20
CA LEU A 414 -3.28 6.15 -10.45
C LEU A 414 -4.25 4.98 -10.57
N PHE A 415 -5.51 5.21 -10.87
CA PHE A 415 -6.49 4.12 -10.94
C PHE A 415 -7.62 4.40 -11.93
N SER A 416 -8.31 3.35 -12.35
CA SER A 416 -9.58 3.40 -13.05
C SER A 416 -10.66 2.71 -12.20
N ASP A 417 -11.89 3.19 -12.30
CA ASP A 417 -13.08 2.55 -11.75
C ASP A 417 -13.59 1.40 -12.64
N ASP A 418 -13.23 1.37 -13.92
CA ASP A 418 -13.53 0.27 -14.84
C ASP A 418 -12.58 -0.93 -14.60
N ARG A 419 -13.10 -1.97 -13.94
CA ARG A 419 -12.38 -3.22 -13.68
C ARG A 419 -11.82 -3.90 -14.94
N ASP A 420 -12.51 -3.77 -16.07
CA ASP A 420 -12.19 -4.51 -17.29
C ASP A 420 -11.24 -3.74 -18.23
N LEU A 421 -10.78 -2.55 -17.82
CA LEU A 421 -9.86 -1.70 -18.59
C LEU A 421 -8.65 -2.46 -19.16
N LEU A 422 -8.03 -3.35 -18.39
CA LEU A 422 -6.84 -4.11 -18.79
C LEU A 422 -7.13 -5.50 -19.37
N ARG A 423 -8.41 -5.84 -19.57
CA ARG A 423 -8.85 -7.13 -20.09
C ARG A 423 -9.25 -7.05 -21.56
N ASP A 424 -9.78 -5.90 -21.98
CA ASP A 424 -10.15 -5.64 -23.38
C ASP A 424 -9.27 -4.54 -23.98
N TYR A 425 -8.55 -4.88 -25.06
CA TYR A 425 -7.74 -3.93 -25.82
C TYR A 425 -8.54 -2.76 -26.39
N ARG A 426 -9.87 -2.90 -26.53
CA ARG A 426 -10.78 -1.83 -26.96
C ARG A 426 -11.00 -0.80 -25.86
N SER A 427 -11.09 -1.23 -24.61
CA SER A 427 -11.17 -0.33 -23.46
C SER A 427 -9.90 0.52 -23.32
N GLU A 428 -8.75 -0.01 -23.73
CA GLU A 428 -7.48 0.73 -23.74
C GLU A 428 -7.34 1.78 -24.86
N ILE A 429 -8.38 2.05 -25.67
CA ILE A 429 -8.33 3.08 -26.74
C ILE A 429 -8.55 4.48 -26.19
N ARG A 430 -9.57 4.64 -25.35
CA ARG A 430 -9.94 5.89 -24.69
C ARG A 430 -10.60 5.57 -23.35
N PHE A 431 -10.01 6.05 -22.27
CA PHE A 431 -10.47 5.75 -20.91
C PHE A 431 -10.07 6.86 -19.94
N GLU A 432 -10.63 6.80 -18.73
CA GLU A 432 -10.39 7.75 -17.66
C GLU A 432 -9.50 7.14 -16.57
N LEU A 433 -8.57 7.94 -16.07
CA LEU A 433 -7.74 7.60 -14.92
C LEU A 433 -7.86 8.69 -13.86
N HIS A 434 -8.10 8.28 -12.63
CA HIS A 434 -8.03 9.13 -11.46
C HIS A 434 -6.61 9.15 -10.92
N TYR A 435 -6.11 10.33 -10.57
CA TYR A 435 -4.82 10.50 -9.92
C TYR A 435 -4.98 11.10 -8.52
N HIS A 436 -4.40 10.42 -7.54
CA HIS A 436 -4.27 10.90 -6.17
C HIS A 436 -2.80 11.02 -5.79
N THR A 437 -2.33 12.21 -5.43
CA THR A 437 -0.94 12.44 -5.03
C THR A 437 -0.77 12.29 -3.52
N SER A 438 0.43 11.91 -3.09
CA SER A 438 0.84 11.97 -1.69
C SER A 438 1.08 13.40 -1.18
N SER A 439 0.82 14.43 -2.00
CA SER A 439 0.90 15.83 -1.60
C SER A 439 -0.37 16.25 -0.87
N HIS A 440 -0.21 16.93 0.27
CA HIS A 440 -1.31 17.52 1.05
C HIS A 440 -2.07 18.62 0.29
N ASN A 441 -1.54 19.11 -0.84
CA ASN A 441 -2.09 20.21 -1.61
C ASN A 441 -3.23 19.80 -2.57
N GLN A 442 -3.51 18.50 -2.74
CA GLN A 442 -4.60 18.07 -3.62
C GLN A 442 -5.97 18.28 -2.95
N LEU A 443 -6.64 19.37 -3.33
CA LEU A 443 -7.96 19.71 -2.80
C LEU A 443 -9.11 19.11 -3.62
N THR A 444 -8.90 18.90 -4.93
CA THR A 444 -9.93 18.41 -5.86
C THR A 444 -9.53 17.09 -6.52
N PRO A 445 -10.50 16.24 -6.90
CA PRO A 445 -10.22 15.03 -7.68
C PRO A 445 -9.54 15.38 -9.01
N ALA A 446 -8.49 14.65 -9.35
CA ALA A 446 -7.85 14.77 -10.66
C ALA A 446 -8.26 13.59 -11.53
N VAL A 447 -8.94 13.88 -12.64
CA VAL A 447 -9.39 12.89 -13.63
C VAL A 447 -8.76 13.22 -14.96
N LEU A 448 -8.03 12.26 -15.50
CA LEU A 448 -7.26 12.35 -16.73
C LEU A 448 -7.94 11.52 -17.81
N VAL A 449 -8.06 12.06 -19.03
CA VAL A 449 -8.55 11.30 -20.19
C VAL A 449 -7.35 10.85 -21.01
N ILE A 450 -7.21 9.54 -21.18
CA ILE A 450 -6.11 8.91 -21.93
C ILE A 450 -6.61 8.49 -23.31
N ARG A 451 -5.81 8.75 -24.35
CA ARG A 451 -6.07 8.27 -25.72
C ARG A 451 -4.82 7.62 -26.31
N THR A 452 -4.92 6.36 -26.71
CA THR A 452 -3.76 5.56 -27.15
C THR A 452 -3.68 5.37 -28.67
N LYS A 453 -4.81 5.45 -29.39
CA LYS A 453 -4.88 5.27 -30.86
C LYS A 453 -5.28 6.56 -31.57
N LEU A 454 -4.39 7.55 -31.55
CA LEU A 454 -4.50 8.67 -32.48
C LEU A 454 -3.66 8.33 -33.74
N PRO A 455 -4.12 8.68 -34.95
CA PRO A 455 -3.25 8.68 -36.13
C PRO A 455 -1.98 9.47 -35.80
N LEU A 456 -0.84 9.03 -36.34
CA LEU A 456 0.45 9.71 -36.29
C LEU A 456 0.35 11.11 -36.92
N GLU A 457 -0.24 12.06 -36.21
CA GLU A 457 -0.26 13.46 -36.61
C GLU A 457 0.57 14.26 -35.62
N VAL A 458 1.71 14.68 -36.17
CA VAL A 458 2.70 15.67 -35.74
C VAL A 458 3.57 15.25 -34.55
N PRO A 459 4.91 15.23 -34.72
CA PRO A 459 5.81 15.24 -33.57
C PRO A 459 5.62 16.59 -32.87
N GLU A 460 5.05 16.60 -31.66
CA GLU A 460 5.27 17.72 -30.76
C GLU A 460 6.75 17.66 -30.33
N GLU A 461 7.62 18.19 -31.17
CA GLU A 461 8.97 18.57 -30.77
C GLU A 461 8.86 19.72 -29.75
N ASP A 462 9.59 19.57 -28.64
CA ASP A 462 9.92 20.57 -27.63
C ASP A 462 8.88 21.08 -26.61
N VAL A 463 7.74 20.40 -26.40
CA VAL A 463 6.91 20.67 -25.20
C VAL A 463 7.35 19.76 -24.05
N ALA A 464 7.88 20.35 -22.98
CA ALA A 464 8.22 19.63 -21.75
C ALA A 464 6.96 18.98 -21.14
N LEU A 465 6.80 17.67 -21.34
CA LEU A 465 5.68 16.92 -20.79
C LEU A 465 5.74 16.87 -19.25
N PRO A 466 4.58 16.96 -18.55
CA PRO A 466 4.49 16.71 -17.12
C PRO A 466 5.06 15.35 -16.70
N THR A 467 5.47 15.21 -15.45
CA THR A 467 6.08 13.94 -14.99
C THR A 467 5.09 12.79 -15.08
N LEU A 468 3.82 13.03 -14.73
CA LEU A 468 2.77 12.02 -14.79
C LEU A 468 2.46 11.57 -16.22
N ASP A 469 2.52 12.47 -17.21
CA ASP A 469 2.42 12.15 -18.64
C ASP A 469 3.51 11.15 -19.06
N LYS A 470 4.75 11.41 -18.66
CA LYS A 470 5.89 10.54 -18.94
C LYS A 470 5.70 9.16 -18.30
N ILE A 471 5.22 9.12 -17.05
CA ILE A 471 4.90 7.87 -16.33
C ILE A 471 3.84 7.05 -17.08
N ILE A 472 2.73 7.67 -17.47
CA ILE A 472 1.64 7.01 -18.22
C ILE A 472 2.19 6.42 -19.53
N ARG A 473 3.05 7.16 -20.23
CA ARG A 473 3.68 6.72 -21.49
C ARG A 473 4.64 5.55 -21.33
N THR A 474 5.16 5.28 -20.11
CA THR A 474 5.95 4.06 -19.86
C THR A 474 5.13 2.77 -19.97
N LYS A 475 3.80 2.87 -19.85
CA LYS A 475 2.86 1.76 -20.05
C LYS A 475 2.15 1.86 -21.40
N TRP A 476 1.56 3.02 -21.70
CA TRP A 476 0.84 3.27 -22.95
C TRP A 476 1.68 4.16 -23.85
N SER A 477 2.61 3.55 -24.59
CA SER A 477 3.52 4.26 -25.49
C SER A 477 2.74 5.11 -26.49
N GLY A 478 3.07 6.40 -26.57
CA GLY A 478 2.40 7.35 -27.49
C GLY A 478 1.03 7.85 -27.03
N ALA A 479 0.59 7.52 -25.81
CA ALA A 479 -0.69 8.02 -25.30
C ALA A 479 -0.69 9.55 -25.14
N ARG A 480 -1.81 10.19 -25.51
CA ARG A 480 -2.08 11.59 -25.16
C ARG A 480 -2.91 11.65 -23.88
N VAL A 481 -2.49 12.50 -22.95
CA VAL A 481 -3.16 12.73 -21.66
C VAL A 481 -3.82 14.09 -21.72
N SER A 482 -5.11 14.16 -21.39
CA SER A 482 -5.82 15.41 -21.16
C SER A 482 -6.09 15.58 -19.68
N TRP A 483 -5.62 16.69 -19.11
CA TRP A 483 -5.81 17.06 -17.70
C TRP A 483 -7.18 17.71 -17.44
N ASN A 484 -8.08 17.76 -18.44
CA ASN A 484 -9.43 18.35 -18.31
C ASN A 484 -9.46 19.78 -17.71
N GLY A 485 -8.45 20.60 -18.03
CA GLY A 485 -8.32 21.96 -17.50
C GLY A 485 -7.64 22.07 -16.14
N LEU A 486 -7.22 20.95 -15.54
CA LEU A 486 -6.39 20.96 -14.33
C LEU A 486 -4.94 21.31 -14.67
N THR A 487 -4.32 22.12 -13.82
CA THR A 487 -2.87 22.35 -13.87
C THR A 487 -2.14 21.08 -13.41
N PRO A 488 -1.17 20.55 -14.18
CA PRO A 488 -0.37 19.40 -13.75
C PRO A 488 0.35 19.68 -12.43
N PHE A 489 0.29 18.73 -11.49
CA PHE A 489 0.84 18.90 -10.13
C PHE A 489 1.86 17.80 -9.73
N LEU A 490 2.57 17.25 -10.73
CA LEU A 490 3.67 16.28 -10.58
C LEU A 490 4.76 16.46 -11.66
#